data_AF-Q9YFP7-F1
#
_entry.id   AF-Q9YFP7-F1
#
_cell.length_a   1.000
_cell.length_b   1.000
_cell.length_c   1.000
_cell.angle_alpha   90.00
_cell.angle_beta   90.00
_cell.angle_gamma   90.00
#
_symmetry.space_group_name_H-M   'P 1'
#
loop_
_entity.id
_entity.type
_entity.pdbx_description
1 polymer ?
#
loop_
_entity_poly.entity_id
_entity_poly.type
_entity_poly.pdbx_seq_one_letter_code
_entity_poly.pdbx_strand_id
1 'polypeptide(L)'
;MVRVKLERSVSSSGRHEELKIAYVVSRSGVRPLRIGPGAKPTKPTYARGSAYEMEVSLSEGEYLVAIRLNRNFLGMLKGEIRVIDWRGREVLRLVLRKRKLRLSEGDPSLAWTAWAALKAAGLDKLVRKSQVNNLTDIEASS
;
A
#
# COMPACT_ATOMS: atom_id res chain seq x y z
N MET A 1 -11.40 -11.89 -8.41
CA MET A 1 -9.92 -12.00 -8.34
C MET A 1 -9.33 -10.65 -8.71
N VAL A 2 -8.31 -10.21 -7.96
CA VAL A 2 -7.61 -8.94 -8.19
C VAL A 2 -6.14 -9.22 -8.40
N ARG A 3 -5.53 -8.56 -9.40
CA ARG A 3 -4.10 -8.67 -9.69
C ARG A 3 -3.32 -7.61 -8.94
N VAL A 4 -2.18 -7.99 -8.38
CA VAL A 4 -1.26 -7.07 -7.70
C VAL A 4 0.19 -7.44 -7.98
N LYS A 5 1.03 -6.41 -8.10
CA LYS A 5 2.48 -6.56 -8.23
C LYS A 5 3.14 -6.23 -6.90
N LEU A 6 3.84 -7.20 -6.32
CA LEU A 6 4.74 -7.00 -5.20
C LEU A 6 6.15 -6.78 -5.72
N GLU A 7 6.90 -5.90 -5.08
CA GLU A 7 8.22 -5.51 -5.56
C GLU A 7 9.10 -4.96 -4.45
N ARG A 8 10.38 -5.32 -4.47
CA ARG A 8 11.43 -4.59 -3.78
C ARG A 8 12.63 -4.52 -4.71
N SER A 9 12.88 -3.34 -5.27
CA SER A 9 13.97 -3.14 -6.22
C SER A 9 14.73 -1.84 -5.99
N VAL A 10 16.00 -1.84 -6.40
CA VAL A 10 16.95 -0.75 -6.21
C VAL A 10 17.75 -0.54 -7.50
N SER A 11 17.97 0.71 -7.87
CA SER A 11 18.86 1.07 -9.00
C SER A 11 20.28 0.53 -8.83
N SER A 12 21.01 0.43 -9.94
CA SER A 12 22.43 0.06 -9.92
C SER A 12 23.25 0.96 -9.00
N SER A 13 22.99 2.28 -9.05
CA SER A 13 23.65 3.28 -8.19
C SER A 13 23.19 3.30 -6.73
N GLY A 14 22.12 2.57 -6.38
CA GLY A 14 21.56 2.57 -5.03
C GLY A 14 20.74 3.81 -4.67
N ARG A 15 20.61 4.79 -5.58
CA ARG A 15 19.98 6.09 -5.28
C ARG A 15 18.46 6.09 -5.44
N HIS A 16 17.94 5.15 -6.23
CA HIS A 16 16.51 4.95 -6.41
C HIS A 16 16.07 3.60 -5.86
N GLU A 17 14.93 3.59 -5.19
CA GLU A 17 14.33 2.40 -4.59
C GLU A 17 12.82 2.36 -4.90
N GLU A 18 12.29 1.19 -5.21
CA GLU A 18 10.87 0.91 -5.40
C GLU A 18 10.46 -0.18 -4.42
N LEU A 19 9.38 0.09 -3.67
CA LEU A 19 8.73 -0.88 -2.80
C LEU A 19 7.25 -0.94 -3.14
N LYS A 20 6.77 -2.13 -3.50
CA LYS A 20 5.34 -2.44 -3.66
C LYS A 20 5.01 -3.58 -2.71
N ILE A 21 4.17 -3.30 -1.73
CA ILE A 21 3.66 -4.29 -0.77
C ILE A 21 2.15 -4.21 -0.77
N ALA A 22 1.48 -5.27 -0.33
CA ALA A 22 0.03 -5.27 -0.26
C ALA A 22 -0.49 -6.08 0.91
N TYR A 23 -1.67 -5.70 1.38
CA TYR A 23 -2.38 -6.30 2.49
C TYR A 23 -3.82 -6.55 2.11
N VAL A 24 -4.39 -7.64 2.63
CA VAL A 24 -5.84 -7.81 2.69
C VAL A 24 -6.31 -7.22 4.02
N VAL A 25 -7.29 -6.34 3.97
CA VAL A 25 -7.84 -5.64 5.12
C VAL A 25 -9.35 -5.85 5.15
N SER A 26 -9.87 -6.19 6.32
CA SER A 26 -11.30 -6.30 6.59
C SER A 26 -11.57 -5.82 8.02
N ARG A 27 -12.83 -5.86 8.45
CA ARG A 27 -13.19 -5.59 9.85
C ARG A 27 -12.63 -6.64 10.81
N SER A 28 -12.34 -7.86 10.35
CA SER A 28 -11.77 -8.92 11.19
C SER A 28 -10.26 -8.85 11.35
N GLY A 29 -9.57 -8.05 10.52
CA GLY A 29 -8.14 -7.79 10.71
C GLY A 29 -7.37 -7.45 9.44
N VAL A 30 -6.05 -7.50 9.55
CA VAL A 30 -5.09 -7.14 8.50
C VAL A 30 -4.15 -8.32 8.26
N ARG A 31 -4.05 -8.76 7.00
CA ARG A 31 -3.15 -9.85 6.60
C ARG A 31 -2.20 -9.42 5.49
N PRO A 32 -0.87 -9.57 5.67
CA PRO A 32 0.08 -9.26 4.61
C PRO A 32 -0.05 -10.27 3.46
N LEU A 33 0.07 -9.80 2.22
CA LEU A 33 0.29 -10.69 1.09
C LEU A 33 1.75 -11.11 1.05
N ARG A 34 1.97 -12.41 1.10
CA ARG A 34 3.28 -13.04 1.04
C ARG A 34 3.44 -13.74 -0.30
N ILE A 35 4.64 -13.63 -0.87
CA ILE A 35 5.01 -14.38 -2.08
C ILE A 35 4.88 -15.87 -1.75
N GLY A 36 4.03 -16.58 -2.50
CA GLY A 36 3.74 -17.99 -2.31
C GLY A 36 3.73 -18.74 -3.66
N PRO A 37 3.32 -20.03 -3.66
CA PRO A 37 3.42 -20.90 -4.85
C PRO A 37 2.74 -20.37 -6.12
N GLY A 38 1.70 -19.54 -6.00
CA GLY A 38 1.00 -18.94 -7.15
C GLY A 38 1.60 -17.62 -7.67
N ALA A 39 2.68 -17.13 -7.06
CA ALA A 39 3.30 -15.87 -7.46
C ALA A 39 4.17 -16.05 -8.72
N LYS A 40 3.95 -15.22 -9.73
CA LYS A 40 4.71 -15.25 -10.99
C LYS A 40 5.83 -14.22 -10.96
N PRO A 41 7.11 -14.60 -11.08
CA PRO A 41 8.20 -13.64 -11.21
C PRO A 41 7.97 -12.71 -12.41
N THR A 42 8.27 -11.42 -12.24
CA THR A 42 8.17 -10.41 -13.30
C THR A 42 9.38 -9.49 -13.23
N LYS A 43 9.58 -8.67 -14.27
CA LYS A 43 10.68 -7.71 -14.31
C LYS A 43 10.51 -6.65 -13.21
N PRO A 44 11.50 -6.44 -12.33
CA PRO A 44 11.49 -5.33 -11.38
C PRO A 44 11.63 -3.99 -12.11
N THR A 45 11.21 -2.92 -11.45
CA THR A 45 11.34 -1.54 -11.94
C THR A 45 12.82 -1.14 -12.04
N TYR A 46 13.64 -1.55 -11.07
CA TYR A 46 15.07 -1.26 -11.06
C TYR A 46 15.94 -2.52 -11.19
N ALA A 47 17.23 -2.30 -11.50
CA ALA A 47 18.18 -3.34 -11.90
C ALA A 47 18.43 -4.44 -10.85
N ARG A 48 18.36 -4.12 -9.55
CA ARG A 48 18.61 -5.08 -8.46
C ARG A 48 17.33 -5.32 -7.67
N GLY A 49 17.05 -6.58 -7.30
CA GLY A 49 15.90 -6.96 -6.48
C GLY A 49 14.93 -7.88 -7.22
N SER A 50 13.69 -7.94 -6.75
CA SER A 50 12.70 -8.88 -7.25
C SER A 50 11.30 -8.26 -7.34
N ALA A 51 10.50 -8.79 -8.26
CA ALA A 51 9.11 -8.44 -8.42
C ALA A 51 8.29 -9.68 -8.78
N TYR A 52 7.05 -9.71 -8.31
CA TYR A 52 6.14 -10.81 -8.50
C TYR A 52 4.73 -10.28 -8.78
N GLU A 53 4.04 -10.93 -9.71
CA GLU A 53 2.61 -10.75 -9.92
C GLU A 53 1.85 -11.85 -9.19
N MET A 54 0.74 -11.45 -8.57
CA MET A 54 -0.11 -12.33 -7.78
C MET A 54 -1.58 -12.06 -8.09
N GLU A 55 -2.38 -13.12 -8.09
CA GLU A 55 -3.83 -13.04 -8.08
C GLU A 55 -4.33 -13.28 -6.65
N VAL A 56 -5.22 -12.39 -6.20
CA VAL A 56 -5.78 -12.38 -4.86
C VAL A 56 -7.28 -12.54 -4.96
N SER A 57 -7.82 -13.55 -4.29
CA SER A 57 -9.25 -13.70 -4.08
C SER A 57 -9.65 -12.87 -2.86
N LEU A 58 -10.71 -12.08 -3.02
CA LEU A 58 -11.27 -11.23 -1.98
C LEU A 58 -12.74 -11.61 -1.81
N SER A 59 -13.17 -11.75 -0.55
CA SER A 59 -14.56 -11.90 -0.17
C SER A 59 -15.23 -10.54 0.01
N GLU A 60 -16.56 -10.51 0.04
CA GLU A 60 -17.28 -9.28 0.35
C GLU A 60 -16.87 -8.74 1.73
N GLY A 61 -16.63 -7.43 1.82
CA GLY A 61 -16.08 -6.77 3.01
C GLY A 61 -14.55 -6.84 3.15
N GLU A 62 -13.86 -7.58 2.27
CA GLU A 62 -12.39 -7.53 2.16
C GLU A 62 -11.95 -6.52 1.11
N TYR A 63 -10.85 -5.84 1.44
CA TYR A 63 -10.20 -4.87 0.58
C TYR A 63 -8.74 -5.26 0.39
N LEU A 64 -8.26 -5.15 -0.85
CA LEU A 64 -6.84 -5.19 -1.14
C LEU A 64 -6.27 -3.78 -1.04
N VAL A 65 -5.34 -3.58 -0.11
CA VAL A 65 -4.60 -2.33 0.04
C VAL A 65 -3.21 -2.50 -0.55
N ALA A 66 -2.98 -1.90 -1.72
CA ALA A 66 -1.68 -1.89 -2.39
C ALA A 66 -0.93 -0.60 -2.06
N ILE A 67 0.26 -0.73 -1.45
CA ILE A 67 1.12 0.37 -1.05
C ILE A 67 2.34 0.38 -1.98
N ARG A 68 2.52 1.49 -2.69
CA ARG A 68 3.68 1.76 -3.52
C ARG A 68 4.47 2.91 -2.90
N LEU A 69 5.74 2.69 -2.64
CA LEU A 69 6.70 3.72 -2.22
C LEU A 69 7.85 3.78 -3.21
N ASN A 70 8.24 5.00 -3.56
CA ASN A 70 9.37 5.27 -4.43
C ASN A 70 10.27 6.31 -3.78
N ARG A 71 11.56 5.99 -3.65
CA ARG A 71 12.61 6.93 -3.26
C ARG A 71 13.34 7.35 -4.52
N ASN A 72 13.43 8.65 -4.74
CA ASN A 72 14.20 9.20 -5.86
C ASN A 72 15.67 9.46 -5.49
N PHE A 73 16.47 9.89 -6.46
CA PHE A 73 17.90 10.19 -6.26
C PHE A 73 18.21 11.28 -5.24
N LEU A 74 17.24 12.16 -4.94
CA LEU A 74 17.35 13.20 -3.91
C LEU A 74 16.95 12.69 -2.52
N GLY A 75 16.69 11.38 -2.38
CA GLY A 75 16.19 10.78 -1.16
C GLY A 75 14.75 11.15 -0.81
N MET A 76 14.03 11.83 -1.70
CA MET A 76 12.63 12.18 -1.47
C MET A 76 11.75 10.95 -1.68
N LEU A 77 10.97 10.64 -0.64
CA LEU A 77 9.97 9.59 -0.67
C LEU A 77 8.64 10.11 -1.24
N LYS A 78 8.12 9.40 -2.22
CA LYS A 78 6.74 9.51 -2.71
C LYS A 78 6.04 8.19 -2.47
N GLY A 79 4.75 8.23 -2.21
CA GLY A 79 3.94 7.03 -2.07
C GLY A 79 2.56 7.17 -2.68
N GLU A 80 1.98 6.03 -2.97
CA GLU A 80 0.62 5.85 -3.46
C GLU A 80 0.04 4.64 -2.72
N ILE A 81 -1.16 4.80 -2.16
CA ILE A 81 -1.93 3.72 -1.55
C ILE A 81 -3.24 3.59 -2.33
N ARG A 82 -3.49 2.42 -2.87
CA ARG A 82 -4.71 2.07 -3.61
C ARG A 82 -5.49 1.04 -2.81
N VAL A 83 -6.78 1.27 -2.64
CA VAL A 83 -7.71 0.35 -1.99
C VAL A 83 -8.65 -0.19 -3.06
N ILE A 84 -8.71 -1.52 -3.18
CA ILE A 84 -9.45 -2.23 -4.21
C ILE A 84 -10.46 -3.14 -3.52
N ASP A 85 -11.73 -3.06 -3.93
CA ASP A 85 -12.79 -3.90 -3.39
C ASP A 85 -12.78 -5.33 -3.97
N TRP A 86 -13.66 -6.18 -3.47
CA TRP A 86 -13.81 -7.57 -3.92
C TRP A 86 -14.23 -7.72 -5.38
N ARG A 87 -14.82 -6.69 -5.98
CA ARG A 87 -15.17 -6.62 -7.40
C ARG A 87 -14.00 -6.16 -8.27
N GLY A 88 -12.84 -5.87 -7.67
CA GLY A 88 -11.66 -5.38 -8.37
C GLY A 88 -11.72 -3.90 -8.72
N ARG A 89 -12.67 -3.14 -8.15
CA ARG A 89 -12.78 -1.70 -8.36
C ARG A 89 -11.90 -0.98 -7.37
N GLU A 90 -11.17 0.03 -7.85
CA GLU A 90 -10.48 0.94 -6.96
C GLU A 90 -11.49 1.88 -6.32
N VAL A 91 -11.60 1.81 -4.99
CA VAL A 91 -12.59 2.55 -4.20
C VAL A 91 -11.98 3.70 -3.42
N LEU A 92 -10.66 3.72 -3.25
CA LEU A 92 -9.92 4.81 -2.62
C LEU A 92 -8.47 4.87 -3.13
N ARG A 93 -7.99 6.08 -3.42
CA ARG A 93 -6.59 6.39 -3.70
C ARG A 93 -6.07 7.49 -2.78
N LEU A 94 -4.99 7.20 -2.07
CA LEU A 94 -4.25 8.18 -1.27
C LEU A 94 -2.83 8.36 -1.83
N VAL A 95 -2.31 9.58 -1.76
CA VAL A 95 -0.94 9.89 -2.20
C VAL A 95 -0.14 10.45 -1.02
N LEU A 96 1.02 9.86 -0.77
CA LEU A 96 1.99 10.30 0.23
C LEU A 96 3.01 11.25 -0.42
N ARG A 97 2.97 12.53 -0.05
CA ARG A 97 3.97 13.53 -0.48
C ARG A 97 4.35 14.42 0.69
N LYS A 98 5.65 14.68 0.88
CA LYS A 98 6.16 15.50 1.98
C LYS A 98 5.62 15.05 3.35
N ARG A 99 5.54 13.72 3.55
CA ARG A 99 4.99 13.05 4.74
C ARG A 99 3.49 13.29 4.97
N LYS A 100 2.76 13.85 4.01
CA LYS A 100 1.31 14.05 4.10
C LYS A 100 0.58 13.05 3.21
N LEU A 101 -0.38 12.34 3.78
CA LEU A 101 -1.37 11.58 3.01
C LEU A 101 -2.46 12.53 2.55
N ARG A 102 -2.79 12.47 1.27
CA ARG A 102 -3.87 13.25 0.67
C ARG A 102 -4.78 12.33 -0.11
N LEU A 103 -6.08 12.56 0.00
CA LEU A 103 -7.05 11.98 -0.90
C LEU A 103 -6.73 12.40 -2.33
N SER A 104 -6.66 11.42 -3.23
CA SER A 104 -6.55 11.66 -4.66
C SER A 104 -7.90 11.39 -5.32
N GLU A 105 -8.50 10.23 -5.05
CA GLU A 105 -9.75 9.76 -5.67
C GLU A 105 -10.48 8.80 -4.71
N GLY A 106 -11.79 8.62 -4.89
CA GLY A 106 -12.59 7.62 -4.18
C GLY A 106 -13.20 8.09 -2.86
N ASP A 107 -13.69 7.14 -2.06
CA ASP A 107 -14.45 7.39 -0.84
C ASP A 107 -13.53 7.54 0.40
N PRO A 108 -13.44 8.73 1.01
CA PRO A 108 -12.64 8.94 2.21
C PRO A 108 -13.11 8.14 3.43
N SER A 109 -14.35 7.64 3.46
CA SER A 109 -14.84 6.78 4.56
C SER A 109 -14.03 5.48 4.68
N LEU A 110 -13.36 5.06 3.60
CA LEU A 110 -12.51 3.87 3.56
C LEU A 110 -11.07 4.13 4.01
N ALA A 111 -10.72 5.33 4.45
CA ALA A 111 -9.35 5.69 4.86
C ALA A 111 -8.78 4.81 5.98
N TRP A 112 -9.65 4.24 6.84
CA TRP A 112 -9.25 3.30 7.87
C TRP A 112 -8.54 2.06 7.29
N THR A 113 -8.94 1.57 6.10
CA THR A 113 -8.30 0.40 5.46
C THR A 113 -6.84 0.68 5.10
N ALA A 114 -6.59 1.85 4.51
CA ALA A 114 -5.25 2.31 4.18
C ALA A 114 -4.41 2.49 5.44
N TRP A 115 -5.01 3.04 6.50
CA TRP A 115 -4.34 3.28 7.77
C TRP A 115 -3.96 1.98 8.49
N ALA A 116 -4.87 1.02 8.54
CA ALA A 116 -4.64 -0.30 9.12
C ALA A 116 -3.48 -1.03 8.40
N ALA A 117 -3.42 -0.96 7.08
CA ALA A 117 -2.31 -1.52 6.30
C ALA A 117 -0.98 -0.80 6.55
N LEU A 118 -0.98 0.54 6.64
CA LEU A 118 0.23 1.31 6.93
C LEU A 118 0.80 1.01 8.32
N LYS A 119 -0.07 0.91 9.34
CA LYS A 119 0.30 0.46 10.70
C LYS A 119 0.88 -0.95 10.67
N ALA A 120 0.20 -1.90 10.01
CA ALA A 120 0.67 -3.28 9.89
C ALA A 120 2.01 -3.40 9.13
N ALA A 121 2.34 -2.44 8.28
CA ALA A 121 3.62 -2.35 7.58
C ALA A 121 4.71 -1.57 8.36
N GLY A 122 4.38 -0.95 9.49
CA GLY A 122 5.27 -0.03 10.22
C GLY A 122 5.65 1.22 9.41
N LEU A 123 4.77 1.63 8.48
CA LEU A 123 4.95 2.76 7.56
C LEU A 123 4.16 4.01 8.01
N ASP A 124 3.34 3.89 9.05
CA ASP A 124 2.64 4.98 9.71
C ASP A 124 3.58 6.13 10.12
N LYS A 125 4.81 5.80 10.56
CA LYS A 125 5.88 6.77 10.90
C LYS A 125 6.30 7.69 9.75
N LEU A 126 6.02 7.30 8.50
CA LEU A 126 6.30 8.10 7.30
C LEU A 126 5.27 9.23 7.15
N VAL A 127 4.12 9.13 7.80
CA VAL A 127 3.06 10.13 7.81
C VAL A 127 3.30 11.12 8.96
N ARG A 128 2.91 12.39 8.78
CA ARG A 128 3.01 13.40 9.83
C ARG A 128 2.15 13.02 11.03
N LYS A 129 2.71 13.14 12.25
CA LYS A 129 2.03 12.84 13.52
C LYS A 129 0.65 13.50 13.66
N SER A 130 0.50 14.75 13.21
CA SER A 130 -0.80 15.46 13.27
C SER A 130 -1.92 14.75 12.49
N GLN A 131 -1.59 14.05 11.39
CA GLN A 131 -2.58 13.27 10.63
C GLN A 131 -2.80 11.89 11.23
N VAL A 132 -1.83 11.36 11.97
CA VAL A 132 -1.96 10.09 12.68
C VAL A 132 -2.99 10.22 13.81
N ASN A 133 -2.87 11.26 14.63
CA ASN A 133 -3.75 11.48 15.78
C ASN A 133 -5.21 11.66 15.36
N ASN A 134 -5.48 12.49 14.36
CA ASN A 134 -6.85 12.69 13.86
C ASN A 134 -7.51 11.41 13.34
N LEU A 135 -6.73 10.45 12.82
CA LEU A 135 -7.25 9.18 12.33
C LEU A 135 -7.51 8.18 13.46
N THR A 136 -6.67 8.17 14.49
CA THR A 136 -6.89 7.35 15.70
C THR A 136 -8.11 7.81 16.48
N ASP A 137 -8.39 9.12 16.50
CA ASP A 137 -9.58 9.66 17.18
C ASP A 137 -10.88 9.25 16.46
N ILE A 138 -10.84 9.10 15.14
CA ILE A 138 -11.97 8.58 14.33
C ILE A 138 -12.18 7.09 14.59
N GLU A 139 -11.11 6.30 14.68
CA GLU A 139 -11.18 4.86 15.00
C GLU A 139 -11.71 4.60 16.41
N ALA A 140 -11.45 5.49 17.37
CA ALA A 140 -11.94 5.36 18.76
C ALA A 140 -13.40 5.82 18.96
N SER A 141 -13.96 6.54 17.98
CA SER A 141 -15.31 7.11 18.03
C SER A 141 -16.34 6.34 17.17
N SER A 142 -15.92 5.21 16.57
CA SER A 142 -16.72 4.35 15.68
C SER A 142 -16.88 2.95 16.25
#